data_AF-A0A4R8F8G0-F1
#
_entry.id   AF-A0A4R8F8G0-F1
#
_cell.length_a   1.000
_cell.length_b   1.000
_cell.length_c   1.000
_cell.angle_alpha   90.00
_cell.angle_beta   90.00
_cell.angle_gamma   90.00
#
_symmetry.space_group_name_H-M   'P 1'
#
loop_
_entity.id
_entity.type
_entity.pdbx_description
1 polymer ?
#
loop_
_entity_poly.entity_id
_entity_poly.type
_entity_poly.pdbx_seq_one_letter_code
_entity_poly.pdbx_strand_id
1 'polypeptide(L)'
;MLFFNAFAGDETRAERIVSAAMAKDPDVIVFAESRAVGPALAQLKDRYEVLPGCSPESCEVLVAVKRKPVRFWTLQLNPVFEARYAFAELETPSGKRVALAASQSVKPWFTGGAEAEREKIAAQYRWITGPVVAVGDFNAPPWSRPMRLLLHKTGMRGLRRPVATWPAGLGRFGLPIDQILVRGGARVVHAER
;
A
#
# COMPACT_ATOMS: atom_id res chain seq x y z
N MET A 1 8.88 3.51 -6.54
CA MET A 1 7.53 3.07 -6.13
C MET A 1 6.76 4.29 -5.65
N LEU A 2 5.48 4.37 -5.97
CA LEU A 2 4.56 5.41 -5.51
C LEU A 2 3.41 4.75 -4.75
N PHE A 3 3.02 5.34 -3.63
CA PHE A 3 1.80 4.99 -2.91
C PHE A 3 0.93 6.24 -2.75
N PHE A 4 -0.37 6.11 -2.97
CA PHE A 4 -1.31 7.21 -2.78
C PHE A 4 -2.69 6.69 -2.35
N ASN A 5 -3.20 7.18 -1.22
CA ASN A 5 -4.61 6.98 -0.87
C ASN A 5 -5.46 7.98 -1.69
N ALA A 6 -6.27 7.45 -2.61
CA ALA A 6 -7.05 8.20 -3.59
C ALA A 6 -8.37 8.75 -3.03
N PHE A 7 -8.75 8.38 -1.79
CA PHE A 7 -10.00 8.73 -1.13
C PHE A 7 -11.24 8.33 -1.94
N ALA A 8 -11.84 7.18 -1.59
CA ALA A 8 -12.86 6.52 -2.43
C ALA A 8 -14.10 7.38 -2.72
N GLY A 9 -14.35 8.44 -1.95
CA GLY A 9 -15.47 9.37 -2.15
C GLY A 9 -15.26 10.43 -3.24
N ASP A 10 -14.11 10.46 -3.93
CA ASP A 10 -13.77 11.51 -4.90
C ASP A 10 -13.36 10.96 -6.29
N GLU A 11 -14.30 10.27 -6.94
CA GLU A 11 -14.11 9.74 -8.31
C GLU A 11 -13.94 10.84 -9.37
N THR A 12 -14.37 12.07 -9.09
CA THR A 12 -14.31 13.20 -10.04
C THR A 12 -12.89 13.60 -10.42
N ARG A 13 -11.89 13.11 -9.67
CA ARG A 13 -10.47 13.41 -9.85
C ARG A 13 -9.65 12.23 -10.36
N ALA A 14 -10.29 11.13 -10.75
CA ALA A 14 -9.63 9.90 -11.19
C ALA A 14 -8.50 10.16 -12.20
N GLU A 15 -8.80 10.84 -13.31
CA GLU A 15 -7.81 11.13 -14.38
C GLU A 15 -6.65 11.98 -13.86
N ARG A 16 -6.94 12.99 -13.04
CA ARG A 16 -5.91 13.86 -12.46
C ARG A 16 -4.98 13.09 -11.53
N ILE A 17 -5.54 12.22 -10.69
CA ILE A 17 -4.78 11.38 -9.75
C ILE A 17 -3.90 10.39 -10.53
N VAL A 18 -4.47 9.67 -11.49
CA VAL A 18 -3.74 8.69 -12.32
C VAL A 18 -2.65 9.37 -13.14
N SER A 19 -2.96 10.48 -13.81
CA SER A 19 -1.99 11.26 -14.59
C SER A 19 -0.83 11.75 -13.73
N ALA A 20 -1.10 12.29 -12.54
CA ALA A 20 -0.07 12.77 -11.63
C ALA A 20 0.84 11.63 -11.13
N ALA A 21 0.26 10.47 -10.82
CA ALA A 21 1.03 9.29 -10.43
C ALA A 21 1.91 8.76 -11.57
N MET A 22 1.37 8.69 -12.78
CA MET A 22 2.08 8.23 -13.98
C MET A 22 3.21 9.19 -14.38
N ALA A 23 3.03 10.51 -14.20
CA ALA A 23 4.04 11.52 -14.49
C ALA A 23 5.31 11.39 -13.64
N LYS A 24 5.22 10.78 -12.44
CA LYS A 24 6.37 10.44 -11.60
C LYS A 24 7.16 9.22 -12.11
N ASP A 25 6.63 8.52 -13.10
CA ASP A 25 7.19 7.32 -13.73
C ASP A 25 7.71 6.21 -12.79
N PRO A 26 7.01 5.87 -11.69
CA PRO A 26 7.48 4.83 -10.77
C PRO A 26 7.46 3.44 -11.41
N ASP A 27 8.26 2.48 -10.93
CA ASP A 27 8.15 1.08 -11.40
C ASP A 27 6.90 0.34 -10.90
N VAL A 28 6.36 0.83 -9.78
CA VAL A 28 5.22 0.28 -9.06
C VAL A 28 4.39 1.44 -8.54
N ILE A 29 3.09 1.43 -8.82
CA ILE A 29 2.08 2.31 -8.26
C ILE A 29 1.16 1.46 -7.37
N VAL A 30 0.91 1.94 -6.16
CA VAL A 30 -0.10 1.38 -5.26
C VAL A 30 -1.10 2.48 -4.94
N PHE A 31 -2.35 2.26 -5.31
CA PHE A 31 -3.44 3.09 -4.83
C PHE A 31 -4.13 2.41 -3.65
N ALA A 32 -4.55 3.23 -2.71
CA ALA A 32 -5.42 2.91 -1.60
C ALA A 32 -6.76 3.64 -1.80
N GLU A 33 -7.85 3.07 -1.29
CA GLU A 33 -9.21 3.56 -1.56
C GLU A 33 -9.46 3.72 -3.07
N SER A 34 -9.03 2.70 -3.82
CA SER A 34 -8.77 2.75 -5.26
C SER A 34 -10.01 2.82 -6.14
N ARG A 35 -11.22 2.67 -5.58
CA ARG A 35 -12.47 2.94 -6.31
C ARG A 35 -12.44 4.33 -6.97
N ALA A 36 -11.84 5.31 -6.30
CA ALA A 36 -11.66 6.67 -6.82
C ALA A 36 -10.86 6.76 -8.14
N VAL A 37 -9.99 5.79 -8.44
CA VAL A 37 -9.22 5.77 -9.70
C VAL A 37 -9.82 4.83 -10.76
N GLY A 38 -10.94 4.16 -10.44
CA GLY A 38 -11.67 3.25 -11.34
C GLY A 38 -11.95 3.85 -12.73
N PRO A 39 -12.50 5.07 -12.84
CA PRO A 39 -12.78 5.70 -14.12
C PRO A 39 -11.56 5.90 -15.02
N ALA A 40 -10.35 5.99 -14.45
CA ALA A 40 -9.10 6.23 -15.17
C ALA A 40 -8.21 4.98 -15.31
N LEU A 41 -8.75 3.78 -15.07
CA LEU A 41 -7.98 2.52 -15.19
C LEU A 41 -7.45 2.26 -16.59
N ALA A 42 -8.17 2.68 -17.64
CA ALA A 42 -7.71 2.54 -19.01
C ALA A 42 -6.37 3.27 -19.23
N GLN A 43 -6.28 4.51 -18.76
CA GLN A 43 -5.05 5.32 -18.83
C GLN A 43 -3.88 4.65 -18.08
N LEU A 44 -4.15 4.08 -16.91
CA LEU A 44 -3.11 3.38 -16.13
C LEU A 44 -2.58 2.15 -16.88
N LYS A 45 -3.45 1.44 -17.59
CA LYS A 45 -3.12 0.23 -18.37
C LYS A 45 -2.27 0.49 -19.60
N ASP A 46 -2.16 1.73 -20.07
CA ASP A 46 -1.31 2.10 -21.22
C ASP A 46 0.19 1.93 -20.92
N ARG A 47 0.59 2.01 -19.65
CA ARG A 47 2.01 1.96 -19.22
C ARG A 47 2.29 0.93 -18.13
N TYR A 48 1.25 0.43 -17.44
CA TYR A 48 1.38 -0.48 -16.32
C TYR A 48 0.47 -1.70 -16.47
N GLU A 49 0.95 -2.87 -16.04
CA GLU A 49 0.11 -4.02 -15.80
C GLU A 49 -0.60 -3.83 -14.45
N VAL A 50 -1.94 -3.70 -14.49
CA VAL A 50 -2.78 -3.65 -13.28
C VAL A 50 -3.02 -5.09 -12.80
N LEU A 51 -2.55 -5.40 -11.60
CA LEU A 51 -2.63 -6.75 -11.05
C LEU A 51 -4.09 -7.10 -10.66
N PRO A 52 -4.47 -8.39 -10.73
CA PRO A 52 -5.81 -8.83 -10.35
C PRO A 52 -6.15 -8.47 -8.90
N GLY A 53 -7.42 -8.28 -8.57
CA GLY A 53 -7.84 -7.99 -7.19
C GLY A 53 -8.74 -6.77 -7.06
N CYS A 54 -8.94 -6.03 -8.15
CA CYS A 54 -9.99 -5.02 -8.26
C CYS A 54 -11.09 -5.49 -9.21
N SER A 55 -12.33 -5.21 -8.85
CA SER A 55 -13.53 -5.23 -9.70
C SER A 55 -14.20 -3.84 -9.67
N PRO A 56 -15.17 -3.56 -10.56
CA PRO A 56 -15.95 -2.32 -10.49
C PRO A 56 -16.62 -2.11 -9.12
N GLU A 57 -17.02 -3.19 -8.45
CA GLU A 57 -17.70 -3.16 -7.15
C GLU A 57 -16.72 -3.12 -5.97
N SER A 58 -15.52 -3.67 -6.15
CA SER A 58 -14.57 -4.00 -5.07
C SER A 58 -13.13 -3.64 -5.47
N CYS A 59 -12.64 -2.48 -5.04
CA CYS A 59 -11.27 -2.05 -5.34
C CYS A 59 -10.73 -1.11 -4.24
N GLU A 60 -10.23 -1.69 -3.15
CA GLU A 60 -9.63 -0.90 -2.06
C GLU A 60 -8.13 -0.68 -2.30
N VAL A 61 -7.37 -1.75 -2.57
CA VAL A 61 -5.95 -1.69 -2.94
C VAL A 61 -5.79 -2.09 -4.40
N LEU A 62 -5.26 -1.16 -5.20
CA LEU A 62 -4.84 -1.42 -6.57
C LEU A 62 -3.32 -1.40 -6.67
N VAL A 63 -2.75 -2.42 -7.30
CA VAL A 63 -1.30 -2.49 -7.58
C VAL A 63 -1.10 -2.50 -9.09
N ALA A 64 -0.32 -1.55 -9.59
CA ALA A 64 0.06 -1.46 -11.00
C ALA A 64 1.59 -1.49 -11.12
N VAL A 65 2.12 -2.30 -12.03
CA VAL A 65 3.56 -2.59 -12.16
C VAL A 65 4.02 -2.47 -13.60
N LYS A 66 5.25 -2.01 -13.82
CA LYS A 66 5.87 -2.03 -15.16
C LYS A 66 6.34 -3.43 -15.59
N ARG A 67 6.56 -4.32 -14.62
CA ARG A 67 7.07 -5.68 -14.85
C ARG A 67 6.19 -6.67 -14.11
N LYS A 68 5.78 -7.72 -14.83
CA LYS A 68 4.94 -8.78 -14.30
C LYS A 68 5.60 -9.44 -13.07
N PRO A 69 4.86 -9.65 -11.97
CA PRO A 69 5.39 -10.32 -10.80
C PRO A 69 5.63 -11.81 -11.08
N VAL A 70 6.59 -12.40 -10.36
CA VAL A 70 6.83 -13.84 -10.36
C VAL A 70 5.71 -14.58 -9.64
N ARG A 71 5.20 -13.99 -8.56
CA ARG A 71 4.07 -14.52 -7.77
C ARG A 71 3.16 -13.38 -7.35
N PHE A 72 1.86 -13.62 -7.33
CA PHE A 72 0.88 -12.63 -6.92
C PHE A 72 -0.29 -13.30 -6.22
N TRP A 73 -0.79 -12.69 -5.14
CA TRP A 73 -2.05 -13.07 -4.52
C TRP A 73 -2.65 -11.92 -3.72
N THR A 74 -3.96 -11.99 -3.47
CA THR A 74 -4.67 -11.10 -2.56
C THR A 74 -5.07 -11.85 -1.29
N LEU A 75 -5.42 -11.11 -0.24
CA LEU A 75 -5.94 -11.69 1.00
C LEU A 75 -7.12 -10.88 1.52
N GLN A 76 -8.20 -11.58 1.87
CA GLN A 76 -9.33 -10.99 2.57
C GLN A 76 -8.99 -10.74 4.05
N LEU A 77 -8.84 -9.46 4.41
CA LEU A 77 -8.49 -9.06 5.78
C LEU A 77 -9.69 -9.08 6.73
N ASN A 78 -10.88 -8.72 6.27
CA ASN A 78 -12.12 -8.68 7.09
C ASN A 78 -13.32 -9.10 6.22
N PRO A 79 -14.48 -9.48 6.78
CA PRO A 79 -15.61 -9.97 5.98
C PRO A 79 -16.46 -8.87 5.29
N VAL A 80 -16.17 -7.58 5.54
CA VAL A 80 -16.99 -6.44 5.10
C VAL A 80 -16.36 -5.71 3.91
N PHE A 81 -15.07 -5.45 3.97
CA PHE A 81 -14.33 -4.70 2.96
C PHE A 81 -13.31 -5.62 2.28
N GLU A 82 -13.52 -5.83 0.99
CA GLU A 82 -12.69 -6.68 0.14
C GLU A 82 -11.47 -5.95 -0.45
N ALA A 83 -10.57 -6.71 -1.07
CA ALA A 83 -9.44 -6.17 -1.84
C ALA A 83 -8.49 -5.25 -1.05
N ARG A 84 -8.32 -5.47 0.25
CA ARG A 84 -7.51 -4.60 1.15
C ARG A 84 -6.06 -5.02 1.35
N TYR A 85 -5.66 -6.13 0.74
CA TYR A 85 -4.29 -6.63 0.79
C TYR A 85 -3.93 -7.28 -0.53
N ALA A 86 -2.74 -6.95 -1.03
CA ALA A 86 -2.13 -7.59 -2.18
C ALA A 86 -0.65 -7.89 -1.89
N PHE A 87 -0.19 -9.05 -2.36
CA PHE A 87 1.21 -9.42 -2.37
C PHE A 87 1.69 -9.60 -3.81
N ALA A 88 2.88 -9.11 -4.11
CA ALA A 88 3.58 -9.38 -5.36
C ALA A 88 5.06 -9.70 -5.09
N GLU A 89 5.59 -10.79 -5.63
CA GLU A 89 7.03 -11.02 -5.71
C GLU A 89 7.54 -10.43 -7.01
N LEU A 90 8.32 -9.36 -6.91
CA LEU A 90 8.86 -8.61 -8.04
C LEU A 90 10.32 -9.01 -8.30
N GLU A 91 10.71 -8.95 -9.56
CA GLU A 91 12.11 -9.06 -9.96
C GLU A 91 12.67 -7.68 -10.31
N THR A 92 13.77 -7.31 -9.69
CA THR A 92 14.51 -6.08 -9.98
C THR A 92 15.24 -6.20 -11.32
N PRO A 93 15.63 -5.08 -11.97
CA PRO A 93 16.43 -5.14 -13.19
C PRO A 93 17.76 -5.91 -13.06
N SER A 94 18.28 -6.05 -11.84
CA SER A 94 19.47 -6.87 -11.55
C SER A 94 19.17 -8.34 -11.25
N GLY A 95 17.95 -8.82 -11.51
CA GLY A 95 17.54 -10.21 -11.28
C GLY A 95 17.29 -10.61 -9.81
N LYS A 96 17.35 -9.66 -8.87
CA LYS A 96 17.05 -9.93 -7.45
C LYS A 96 15.55 -9.92 -7.21
N ARG A 97 15.06 -10.86 -6.39
CA ARG A 97 13.67 -10.90 -5.95
C ARG A 97 13.43 -9.99 -4.75
N VAL A 98 12.32 -9.26 -4.78
CA VAL A 98 11.83 -8.45 -3.68
C VAL A 98 10.33 -8.66 -3.54
N ALA A 99 9.88 -8.94 -2.32
CA ALA A 99 8.47 -9.03 -2.02
C ALA A 99 7.89 -7.64 -1.77
N LEU A 100 6.75 -7.36 -2.41
CA LEU A 100 5.90 -6.20 -2.19
C LEU A 100 4.63 -6.66 -1.48
N ALA A 101 4.28 -6.01 -0.38
CA ALA A 101 2.97 -6.16 0.25
C ALA A 101 2.26 -4.80 0.32
N ALA A 102 1.13 -4.68 -0.35
CA ALA A 102 0.27 -3.50 -0.32
C ALA A 102 -0.88 -3.72 0.67
N SER A 103 -1.24 -2.72 1.48
CA SER A 103 -2.25 -2.87 2.53
C SER A 103 -3.11 -1.60 2.72
N GLN A 104 -4.40 -1.79 2.99
CA GLN A 104 -5.34 -0.73 3.40
C GLN A 104 -6.06 -1.20 4.66
N SER A 105 -5.59 -0.76 5.84
CA SER A 105 -6.25 -1.11 7.10
C SER A 105 -7.60 -0.40 7.24
N VAL A 106 -8.55 -1.04 7.90
CA VAL A 106 -9.80 -0.37 8.33
C VAL A 106 -9.49 0.80 9.25
N LYS A 107 -10.42 1.74 9.29
CA LYS A 107 -10.31 2.93 10.13
C LYS A 107 -10.28 2.51 11.61
N PRO A 108 -9.61 3.29 12.49
CA PRO A 108 -9.31 2.83 13.85
C PRO A 108 -10.54 2.72 14.76
N TRP A 109 -11.69 3.31 14.38
CA TRP A 109 -12.95 3.19 15.12
C TRP A 109 -13.69 1.87 14.86
N PHE A 110 -13.24 1.02 13.93
CA PHE A 110 -13.73 -0.35 13.77
C PHE A 110 -13.07 -1.28 14.79
N THR A 111 -13.37 -1.07 16.07
CA THR A 111 -12.82 -1.84 17.20
C THR A 111 -13.04 -3.33 17.01
N GLY A 112 -12.00 -4.14 17.26
CA GLY A 112 -11.97 -5.58 17.02
C GLY A 112 -11.63 -5.94 15.57
N GLY A 113 -12.20 -5.20 14.61
CA GLY A 113 -11.91 -5.36 13.18
C GLY A 113 -10.47 -4.93 12.84
N ALA A 114 -10.06 -3.74 13.27
CA ALA A 114 -8.71 -3.21 13.03
C ALA A 114 -7.61 -4.09 13.66
N GLU A 115 -7.88 -4.68 14.83
CA GLU A 115 -7.01 -5.66 15.47
C GLU A 115 -6.90 -6.94 14.64
N ALA A 116 -8.03 -7.50 14.22
CA ALA A 116 -8.07 -8.75 13.46
C ALA A 116 -7.36 -8.62 12.11
N GLU A 117 -7.58 -7.53 11.38
CA GLU A 117 -6.85 -7.25 10.13
C GLU A 117 -5.35 -7.17 10.34
N ARG A 118 -4.92 -6.46 11.39
CA ARG A 118 -3.51 -6.28 11.71
C ARG A 118 -2.83 -7.59 12.11
N GLU A 119 -3.52 -8.50 12.79
CA GLU A 119 -2.97 -9.83 13.05
C GLU A 119 -2.80 -10.66 11.76
N LYS A 120 -3.73 -10.57 10.80
CA LYS A 120 -3.60 -11.21 9.48
C LYS A 120 -2.45 -10.60 8.67
N ILE A 121 -2.32 -9.28 8.65
CA ILE A 121 -1.18 -8.58 8.01
C ILE A 121 0.14 -9.02 8.67
N ALA A 122 0.19 -9.04 10.00
CA ALA A 122 1.37 -9.47 10.74
C ALA A 122 1.73 -10.93 10.42
N ALA A 123 0.73 -11.81 10.29
CA ALA A 123 0.96 -13.18 9.85
C ALA A 123 1.59 -13.19 8.46
N GLN A 124 0.98 -12.55 7.45
CA GLN A 124 1.54 -12.48 6.10
C GLN A 124 3.00 -12.00 6.10
N TYR A 125 3.31 -10.91 6.82
CA TYR A 125 4.68 -10.39 6.87
C TYR A 125 5.67 -11.37 7.50
N ARG A 126 5.27 -12.22 8.45
CA ARG A 126 6.16 -13.24 9.03
C ARG A 126 6.43 -14.41 8.08
N TRP A 127 5.49 -14.73 7.19
CA TRP A 127 5.64 -15.80 6.20
C TRP A 127 6.57 -15.43 5.03
N ILE A 128 6.72 -14.13 4.74
CA ILE A 128 7.57 -13.67 3.64
C ILE A 128 9.05 -13.78 4.01
N THR A 129 9.83 -14.47 3.17
CA THR A 129 11.28 -14.57 3.29
C THR A 129 12.00 -13.59 2.37
N GLY A 130 13.26 -13.27 2.68
CA GLY A 130 14.08 -12.35 1.87
C GLY A 130 13.71 -10.87 1.99
N PRO A 131 14.17 -10.03 1.05
CA PRO A 131 13.87 -8.60 1.04
C PRO A 131 12.38 -8.34 0.86
N VAL A 132 11.79 -7.57 1.78
CA VAL A 132 10.38 -7.19 1.71
C VAL A 132 10.20 -5.68 1.85
N VAL A 133 9.30 -5.14 1.04
CA VAL A 133 8.78 -3.79 1.12
C VAL A 133 7.28 -3.91 1.32
N ALA A 134 6.76 -3.38 2.43
CA ALA A 134 5.34 -3.22 2.63
C ALA A 134 4.97 -1.73 2.54
N VAL A 135 3.84 -1.43 1.91
CA VAL A 135 3.36 -0.06 1.74
C VAL A 135 1.85 -0.01 1.91
N GLY A 136 1.32 1.05 2.52
CA GLY A 136 -0.11 1.11 2.78
C GLY A 136 -0.56 2.26 3.66
N ASP A 137 -1.87 2.48 3.69
CA ASP A 137 -2.54 3.26 4.73
C ASP A 137 -2.85 2.31 5.89
N PHE A 138 -2.12 2.47 6.98
CA PHE A 138 -2.32 1.70 8.20
C PHE A 138 -3.31 2.37 9.15
N ASN A 139 -3.83 3.55 8.80
CA ASN A 139 -4.73 4.37 9.60
C ASN A 139 -4.19 4.62 11.03
N ALA A 140 -2.87 4.60 11.19
CA ALA A 140 -2.20 4.70 12.47
C ALA A 140 -0.77 5.26 12.32
N PRO A 141 -0.37 6.25 13.16
CA PRO A 141 1.00 6.75 13.14
C PRO A 141 1.99 5.70 13.68
N PRO A 142 3.28 5.74 13.30
CA PRO A 142 4.25 4.69 13.61
C PRO A 142 4.61 4.62 15.10
N TRP A 143 4.41 5.70 15.87
CA TRP A 143 4.57 5.71 17.33
C TRP A 143 3.36 5.16 18.09
N SER A 144 2.22 4.93 17.40
CA SER A 144 1.03 4.35 18.02
C SER A 144 1.28 2.92 18.50
N ARG A 145 0.56 2.50 19.54
CA ARG A 145 0.64 1.13 20.06
C ARG A 145 0.35 0.06 18.98
N PRO A 146 -0.69 0.18 18.13
CA PRO A 146 -0.93 -0.75 17.03
C PRO A 146 0.28 -0.96 16.11
N MET A 147 0.89 0.14 15.65
CA MET A 147 2.04 0.06 14.75
C MET A 147 3.27 -0.50 15.45
N ARG A 148 3.57 -0.06 16.68
CA ARG A 148 4.70 -0.62 17.45
C ARG A 148 4.60 -2.13 17.63
N LEU A 149 3.40 -2.66 17.88
CA LEU A 149 3.16 -4.11 17.97
C LEU A 149 3.37 -4.81 16.63
N LEU A 150 2.87 -4.25 15.53
CA LEU A 150 3.09 -4.81 14.18
C LEU A 150 4.58 -4.87 13.85
N LEU A 151 5.32 -3.76 14.05
CA LEU A 151 6.75 -3.69 13.78
C LEU A 151 7.55 -4.65 14.66
N HIS A 152 7.21 -4.76 15.95
CA HIS A 152 7.85 -5.70 16.86
C HIS A 152 7.61 -7.16 16.45
N LYS A 153 6.35 -7.55 16.18
CA LYS A 153 5.98 -8.92 15.80
C LYS A 153 6.58 -9.37 14.48
N THR A 154 6.83 -8.45 13.57
CA THR A 154 7.27 -8.76 12.21
C THR A 154 8.74 -8.44 11.98
N GLY A 155 9.40 -7.68 12.86
CA GLY A 155 10.75 -7.17 12.62
C GLY A 155 10.83 -6.15 11.46
N MET A 156 9.68 -5.69 10.95
CA MET A 156 9.60 -4.64 9.94
C MET A 156 10.04 -3.30 10.54
N ARG A 157 10.59 -2.42 9.71
CA ARG A 157 11.04 -1.08 10.11
C ARG A 157 10.46 -0.04 9.17
N GLY A 158 9.90 1.03 9.73
CA GLY A 158 9.42 2.17 8.96
C GLY A 158 10.51 3.21 8.67
N LEU A 159 10.11 4.35 8.12
CA LEU A 159 10.98 5.50 7.94
C LEU A 159 11.50 6.03 9.29
N ARG A 160 12.77 6.43 9.33
CA ARG A 160 13.34 7.12 10.51
C ARG A 160 12.64 8.46 10.78
N ARG A 161 12.22 9.12 9.72
CA ARG A 161 11.44 10.37 9.75
C ARG A 161 10.12 10.11 8.99
N PRO A 162 9.05 9.77 9.71
CA PRO A 162 7.73 9.55 9.09
C PRO A 162 7.25 10.80 8.36
N VAL A 163 6.57 10.60 7.24
CA VAL A 163 6.01 11.68 6.41
C VAL A 163 4.54 11.85 6.77
N ALA A 164 4.15 13.04 7.21
CA ALA A 164 2.76 13.36 7.52
C ALA A 164 1.91 13.33 6.24
N THR A 165 0.83 12.54 6.24
CA THR A 165 -0.03 12.33 5.08
C THR A 165 -1.49 12.71 5.31
N TRP A 166 -1.97 12.71 6.57
CA TRP A 166 -3.36 13.00 6.89
C TRP A 166 -3.53 13.90 8.13
N PRO A 167 -4.43 14.89 8.13
CA PRO A 167 -5.11 15.45 6.95
C PRO A 167 -4.08 16.11 6.01
N ALA A 168 -4.24 15.93 4.70
CA ALA A 168 -3.27 16.43 3.72
C ALA A 168 -2.99 17.93 3.87
N GLY A 169 -4.01 18.73 4.18
CA GLY A 169 -3.91 20.19 4.37
C GLY A 169 -3.10 20.63 5.59
N LEU A 170 -2.84 19.76 6.57
CA LEU A 170 -2.02 20.11 7.75
C LEU A 170 -0.51 20.01 7.49
N GLY A 171 -0.09 19.63 6.28
CA GLY A 171 1.33 19.57 5.91
C GLY A 171 2.12 18.71 6.89
N ARG A 172 3.23 19.25 7.43
CA ARG A 172 4.10 18.56 8.40
C ARG A 172 3.48 18.29 9.78
N PHE A 173 2.35 18.92 10.08
CA PHE A 173 1.64 18.77 11.36
C PHE A 173 0.56 17.67 11.32
N GLY A 174 0.36 17.05 10.16
CA GLY A 174 -0.52 15.90 10.04
C GLY A 174 0.06 14.62 10.68
N LEU A 175 -0.80 13.62 10.77
CA LEU A 175 -0.46 12.26 11.13
C LEU A 175 0.13 11.51 9.92
N PRO A 176 1.25 10.81 10.10
CA PRO A 176 1.79 9.88 9.11
C PRO A 176 1.01 8.56 9.20
N ILE A 177 -0.13 8.43 8.53
CA ILE A 177 -0.91 7.16 8.56
C ILE A 177 -0.53 6.21 7.43
N ASP A 178 0.04 6.76 6.36
CA ASP A 178 0.59 5.98 5.26
C ASP A 178 2.06 5.65 5.54
N GLN A 179 2.43 4.40 5.39
CA GLN A 179 3.75 3.90 5.79
C GLN A 179 4.38 3.10 4.66
N ILE A 180 5.71 3.25 4.54
CA ILE A 180 6.58 2.27 3.89
C ILE A 180 7.39 1.57 4.97
N LEU A 181 7.33 0.25 4.97
CA LEU A 181 7.98 -0.63 5.93
C LEU A 181 8.90 -1.60 5.19
N VAL A 182 10.07 -1.90 5.74
CA VAL A 182 11.07 -2.76 5.10
C VAL A 182 11.71 -3.75 6.07
N ARG A 183 12.15 -4.91 5.54
CA ARG A 183 12.93 -5.93 6.27
C ARG A 183 13.74 -6.78 5.27
N GLY A 184 14.65 -7.61 5.78
CA GLY A 184 15.29 -8.68 5.01
C GLY A 184 16.31 -8.18 3.99
N GLY A 185 16.95 -7.04 4.26
CA GLY A 185 17.91 -6.40 3.37
C GLY A 185 17.33 -5.32 2.46
N ALA A 186 16.01 -5.18 2.39
CA ALA A 186 15.38 -4.01 1.78
C ALA A 186 15.62 -2.75 2.64
N ARG A 187 15.87 -1.62 1.99
CA ARG A 187 16.09 -0.33 2.66
C ARG A 187 15.43 0.79 1.88
N VAL A 188 14.90 1.78 2.60
CA VAL A 188 14.48 3.04 1.99
C VAL A 188 15.69 3.96 1.92
N VAL A 189 16.06 4.38 0.70
CA VAL A 189 17.18 5.31 0.47
C VAL A 189 16.72 6.76 0.41
N HIS A 190 15.51 7.00 -0.06
CA HIS A 190 14.89 8.31 -0.19
C HIS A 190 13.36 8.16 -0.12
N ALA A 191 12.69 9.15 0.45
CA ALA A 191 11.24 9.25 0.48
C ALA A 191 10.86 10.75 0.38
N GLU A 192 9.94 11.06 -0.51
CA GLU A 192 9.39 12.39 -0.74
C GLU A 192 7.85 12.34 -0.71
N ARG A 193 7.23 13.51 -0.59
CA ARG A 193 5.78 13.70 -0.58
C ARG A 193 5.36 14.45 -1.85
#